data_AF-A0A6C8BNN5-F1
#
_entry.id   AF-A0A6C8BNN5-F1
#
_cell.length_a   1.000
_cell.length_b   1.000
_cell.length_c   1.000
_cell.angle_alpha   90.00
_cell.angle_beta   90.00
_cell.angle_gamma   90.00
#
_symmetry.space_group_name_H-M   'P 1'
#
loop_
_entity.id
_entity.type
_entity.pdbx_description
1 polymer ?
#
loop_
_entity_poly.entity_id
_entity_poly.type
_entity_poly.pdbx_seq_one_letter_code
_entity_poly.pdbx_strand_id
1 'polypeptide(L)'
;MMNDIKEELISKLDLNGYLEEFKALFARDKEIFLQGDSNLHFKRIHELCEVEFPTMPELSNLDKALVHLSKQGILHLDEIFEFVKIFRYFEKLKKIKLGTNLDSWLQKIEFISGALELCLNFDEKGELKESLDERLKNLNLALKLKNESIGAEFKKFCYTKALMPYLIDTQIHLINNLEALLVRGGFNHAIKA
;
A
#
# COMPACT_ATOMS: atom_id res chain seq x y z
N MET A 1 19.63 32.96 -29.81
CA MET A 1 18.92 34.23 -29.50
C MET A 1 17.80 34.07 -28.49
N MET A 2 16.71 33.32 -28.73
CA MET A 2 15.64 33.19 -27.71
C MET A 2 16.06 32.33 -26.50
N ASN A 3 17.00 31.40 -26.63
CA ASN A 3 17.49 30.57 -25.52
C ASN A 3 18.52 31.29 -24.64
N ASP A 4 19.35 32.15 -25.22
CA ASP A 4 20.39 32.90 -24.48
C ASP A 4 19.78 33.91 -23.48
N ILE A 5 18.71 34.59 -23.88
CA ILE A 5 17.97 35.53 -23.01
C ILE A 5 17.31 34.78 -21.83
N LYS A 6 16.95 33.50 -22.01
CA LYS A 6 16.29 32.69 -20.98
C LYS A 6 17.26 32.25 -19.90
N GLU A 7 18.43 31.74 -20.28
CA GLU A 7 19.48 31.39 -19.32
C GLU A 7 19.96 32.62 -18.56
N GLU A 8 20.05 33.76 -19.24
CA GLU A 8 20.38 35.03 -18.60
C GLU A 8 19.30 35.48 -17.59
N LEU A 9 18.02 35.28 -17.88
CA LEU A 9 16.92 35.60 -16.96
C LEU A 9 16.91 34.66 -15.75
N ILE A 10 17.09 33.35 -15.96
CA ILE A 10 17.17 32.35 -14.90
C ILE A 10 18.34 32.64 -13.97
N SER A 11 19.50 33.00 -14.53
CA SER A 11 20.68 33.37 -13.75
C SER A 11 20.51 34.69 -13.01
N LYS A 12 19.83 35.70 -13.60
CA LYS A 12 19.57 36.99 -12.93
C LYS A 12 18.56 36.88 -11.79
N LEU A 13 17.61 35.95 -11.89
CA LEU A 13 16.61 35.69 -10.86
C LEU A 13 17.06 34.64 -9.83
N ASP A 14 18.28 34.14 -9.96
CA ASP A 14 18.87 33.09 -9.12
C ASP A 14 17.98 31.84 -8.98
N LEU A 15 17.39 31.41 -10.10
CA LEU A 15 16.44 30.29 -10.12
C LEU A 15 17.12 28.93 -10.39
N ASN A 16 18.43 28.90 -10.62
CA ASN A 16 19.13 27.69 -11.06
C ASN A 16 18.92 26.50 -10.11
N GLY A 17 19.13 26.70 -8.80
CA GLY A 17 18.93 25.63 -7.80
C GLY A 17 17.48 25.16 -7.72
N TYR A 18 16.52 26.09 -7.72
CA TYR A 18 15.10 25.75 -7.73
C TYR A 18 14.71 24.93 -8.95
N LEU A 19 15.20 25.28 -10.14
CA LEU A 19 14.88 24.54 -11.36
C LEU A 19 15.53 23.16 -11.39
N GLU A 20 16.69 22.97 -10.76
CA GLU A 20 17.29 21.64 -10.59
C GLU A 20 16.44 20.75 -9.67
N GLU A 21 16.03 21.26 -8.50
CA GLU A 21 15.13 20.55 -7.59
C GLU A 21 13.78 20.24 -8.25
N PHE A 22 13.21 21.20 -8.97
CA PHE A 22 11.96 21.02 -9.68
C PHE A 22 12.07 20.00 -10.82
N LYS A 23 13.16 20.02 -11.61
CA LYS A 23 13.40 19.02 -12.65
C LYS A 23 13.61 17.63 -12.07
N ALA A 24 14.18 17.50 -10.88
CA ALA A 24 14.32 16.21 -10.20
C ALA A 24 12.97 15.55 -9.89
N LEU A 25 11.88 16.33 -9.82
CA LEU A 25 10.51 15.81 -9.66
C LEU A 25 9.92 15.27 -10.97
N PHE A 26 10.54 15.53 -12.12
CA PHE A 26 10.04 15.03 -13.40
C PHE A 26 10.39 13.56 -13.56
N ALA A 27 9.40 12.76 -13.99
CA ALA A 27 9.63 11.35 -14.31
C ALA A 27 10.60 11.13 -15.50
N ARG A 28 10.86 12.17 -16.31
CA ARG A 28 11.78 12.17 -17.46
C ARG A 28 12.33 13.58 -17.68
N ASP A 29 13.54 13.67 -18.22
CA ASP A 29 14.14 14.94 -18.64
C ASP A 29 13.24 15.63 -19.66
N LYS A 30 12.70 16.78 -19.26
CA LYS A 30 11.82 17.62 -20.07
C LYS A 30 12.13 19.09 -19.85
N GLU A 31 11.87 19.88 -20.88
CA GLU A 31 11.90 21.33 -20.75
C GLU A 31 10.79 21.82 -19.81
N ILE A 32 11.08 22.84 -19.01
CA ILE A 32 10.14 23.43 -18.05
C ILE A 32 9.06 24.27 -18.77
N PHE A 33 9.36 24.73 -19.98
CA PHE A 33 8.50 25.66 -20.70
C PHE A 33 7.28 24.97 -21.28
N LEU A 34 6.10 25.43 -20.87
CA LEU A 34 4.83 25.02 -21.45
C LEU A 34 4.57 25.82 -22.73
N GLN A 35 4.53 25.14 -23.88
CA GLN A 35 4.07 25.75 -25.13
C GLN A 35 2.56 25.98 -25.08
N GLY A 36 2.06 27.05 -25.74
CA GLY A 36 0.63 27.36 -25.86
C GLY A 36 0.19 28.62 -25.12
N ASP A 37 -1.11 28.71 -24.82
CA ASP A 37 -1.72 29.90 -24.21
C ASP A 37 -1.42 30.01 -22.70
N SER A 38 -0.64 31.02 -22.35
CA SER A 38 -0.25 31.31 -20.96
C SER A 38 -1.45 31.61 -20.05
N ASN A 39 -2.52 32.22 -20.56
CA ASN A 39 -3.71 32.53 -19.75
C ASN A 39 -4.44 31.25 -19.36
N LEU A 40 -4.50 30.28 -20.28
CA LEU A 40 -5.09 28.98 -20.00
C LEU A 40 -4.25 28.18 -19.00
N HIS A 41 -2.92 28.20 -19.16
CA HIS A 41 -2.01 27.55 -18.22
C HIS A 41 -2.13 28.14 -16.81
N PHE A 42 -2.18 29.47 -16.71
CA PHE A 42 -2.37 30.15 -15.43
C PHE A 42 -3.68 29.75 -14.74
N LYS A 43 -4.80 29.73 -15.47
CA LYS A 43 -6.10 29.27 -14.93
C LYS A 43 -6.04 27.83 -14.43
N ARG A 44 -5.43 26.93 -15.20
CA ARG A 44 -5.28 25.51 -14.80
C ARG A 44 -4.42 25.35 -13.55
N ILE A 45 -3.31 26.08 -13.46
CA ILE A 45 -2.44 26.06 -12.27
C ILE A 45 -3.22 26.53 -11.04
N HIS A 46 -4.00 27.62 -11.17
CA HIS A 46 -4.84 28.10 -10.09
C HIS A 46 -5.86 27.06 -9.63
N GLU A 47 -6.55 26.41 -10.57
CA GLU A 47 -7.49 25.31 -10.25
C GLU A 47 -6.80 24.15 -9.51
N LEU A 48 -5.54 23.83 -9.85
CA LEU A 48 -4.76 22.80 -9.14
C LEU A 48 -4.36 23.22 -7.73
N CYS A 49 -4.06 24.50 -7.51
CA CYS A 49 -3.67 25.02 -6.20
C CYS A 49 -4.83 25.09 -5.20
N GLU A 50 -6.08 25.13 -5.67
CA GLU A 50 -7.28 25.15 -4.82
C GLU A 50 -7.66 23.78 -4.25
N VAL A 51 -7.03 22.71 -4.74
CA VAL A 51 -7.44 21.34 -4.47
C VAL A 51 -6.40 20.60 -3.65
N GLU A 52 -6.86 19.94 -2.60
CA GLU A 52 -6.05 19.01 -1.83
C GLU A 52 -6.12 17.61 -2.46
N PHE A 53 -4.98 17.12 -2.93
CA PHE A 53 -4.89 15.81 -3.56
C PHE A 53 -4.82 14.70 -2.50
N PRO A 54 -5.47 13.55 -2.73
CA PRO A 54 -5.35 12.41 -1.85
C PRO A 54 -3.89 11.95 -1.79
N THR A 55 -3.47 11.47 -0.63
CA THR A 55 -2.12 10.93 -0.46
C THR A 55 -1.93 9.70 -1.34
N MET A 56 -0.81 9.66 -2.06
CA MET A 56 -0.39 8.49 -2.83
C MET A 56 -0.04 7.35 -1.87
N PRO A 57 -0.54 6.12 -2.12
CA PRO A 57 -0.10 4.96 -1.37
C PRO A 57 1.35 4.60 -1.76
N GLU A 58 2.09 3.99 -0.85
CA GLU A 58 3.37 3.37 -1.18
C GLU A 58 3.14 2.16 -2.11
N LEU A 59 3.90 2.14 -3.21
CA LEU A 59 3.81 1.14 -4.26
C LEU A 59 5.17 0.46 -4.46
N SER A 60 5.13 -0.84 -4.65
CA SER A 60 6.27 -1.62 -5.13
C SER A 60 6.47 -1.44 -6.64
N ASN A 61 7.65 -1.82 -7.15
CA ASN A 61 7.90 -1.79 -8.59
C ASN A 61 7.12 -2.92 -9.30
N LEU A 62 6.20 -2.54 -10.19
CA LEU A 62 5.33 -3.44 -10.96
C LEU A 62 5.83 -3.79 -12.37
N ASP A 63 7.05 -3.40 -12.76
CA ASP A 63 7.60 -3.67 -14.09
C ASP A 63 7.57 -5.17 -14.42
N LYS A 64 7.97 -6.01 -13.47
CA LYS A 64 7.92 -7.48 -13.62
C LYS A 64 6.49 -7.98 -13.74
N ALA A 65 5.59 -7.52 -12.87
CA ALA A 65 4.19 -7.92 -12.90
C ALA A 65 3.52 -7.56 -14.24
N LEU A 66 3.82 -6.39 -14.81
CA LEU A 66 3.36 -5.99 -16.14
C LEU A 66 3.89 -6.90 -17.24
N VAL A 67 5.17 -7.26 -17.21
CA VAL A 67 5.76 -8.24 -18.15
C VAL A 67 5.10 -9.60 -18.01
N HIS A 68 4.84 -10.06 -16.79
CA HIS A 68 4.13 -11.32 -16.53
C HIS A 68 2.71 -11.29 -17.10
N LEU A 69 1.94 -10.22 -16.86
CA LEU A 69 0.60 -10.04 -17.43
C LEU A 69 0.62 -10.04 -18.96
N SER A 70 1.61 -9.38 -19.60
CA SER A 70 1.73 -9.36 -21.06
C SER A 70 1.91 -10.76 -21.67
N LYS A 71 2.45 -11.70 -20.88
CA LYS A 71 2.66 -13.10 -21.26
C LYS A 71 1.53 -14.02 -20.77
N GLN A 72 0.39 -13.46 -20.35
CA GLN A 72 -0.74 -14.19 -19.76
C GLN A 72 -0.35 -14.98 -18.50
N GLY A 73 0.64 -14.48 -17.76
CA GLY A 73 1.05 -15.03 -16.48
C GLY A 73 0.04 -14.76 -15.37
N ILE A 74 0.04 -15.61 -14.36
CA ILE A 74 -0.75 -15.46 -13.13
C ILE A 74 0.10 -14.66 -12.14
N LEU A 75 -0.50 -13.61 -11.56
CA LEU A 75 0.12 -12.79 -10.53
C LEU A 75 -0.12 -13.35 -9.13
N HIS A 76 0.79 -13.08 -8.21
CA HIS A 76 0.57 -13.32 -6.78
C HIS A 76 -0.42 -12.30 -6.21
N LEU A 77 -1.08 -12.67 -5.09
CA LEU A 77 -2.04 -11.79 -4.42
C LEU A 77 -1.43 -10.44 -4.02
N ASP A 78 -0.18 -10.45 -3.56
CA ASP A 78 0.55 -9.23 -3.19
C ASP A 78 0.70 -8.31 -4.40
N GLU A 79 1.09 -8.84 -5.57
CA GLU A 79 1.23 -8.08 -6.81
C GLU A 79 -0.13 -7.54 -7.29
N ILE A 80 -1.20 -8.34 -7.17
CA ILE A 80 -2.56 -7.91 -7.51
C ILE A 80 -3.00 -6.76 -6.60
N PHE A 81 -2.70 -6.83 -5.32
CA PHE A 81 -3.08 -5.78 -4.36
C PHE A 81 -2.39 -4.44 -4.66
N GLU A 82 -1.17 -4.45 -5.18
CA GLU A 82 -0.49 -3.24 -5.63
C GLU A 82 -1.23 -2.55 -6.79
N PHE A 83 -1.79 -3.33 -7.74
CA PHE A 83 -2.70 -2.77 -8.74
C PHE A 83 -4.01 -2.25 -8.13
N VAL A 84 -4.57 -2.94 -7.13
CA VAL A 84 -5.75 -2.47 -6.40
C VAL A 84 -5.52 -1.10 -5.76
N LYS A 85 -4.34 -0.87 -5.15
CA LYS A 85 -3.97 0.45 -4.59
C LYS A 85 -4.03 1.54 -5.65
N ILE A 86 -3.49 1.28 -6.84
CA ILE A 86 -3.52 2.19 -7.98
C ILE A 86 -4.97 2.51 -8.38
N PHE A 87 -5.81 1.48 -8.58
CA PHE A 87 -7.21 1.68 -8.97
C PHE A 87 -8.00 2.46 -7.92
N ARG A 88 -7.85 2.13 -6.63
CA ARG A 88 -8.48 2.88 -5.52
C ARG A 88 -8.04 4.33 -5.48
N TYR A 89 -6.77 4.60 -5.75
CA TYR A 89 -6.26 5.97 -5.82
C TYR A 89 -6.93 6.74 -6.97
N PHE A 90 -6.96 6.18 -8.17
CA PHE A 90 -7.61 6.83 -9.31
C PHE A 90 -9.13 7.00 -9.11
N GLU A 91 -9.78 6.08 -8.40
CA GLU A 91 -11.19 6.22 -8.04
C GLU A 91 -11.42 7.41 -7.10
N LYS A 92 -10.54 7.61 -6.12
CA LYS A 92 -10.55 8.81 -5.26
C LYS A 92 -10.26 10.08 -6.06
N LEU A 93 -9.27 10.03 -6.95
CA LEU A 93 -8.88 11.15 -7.80
C LEU A 93 -10.04 11.60 -8.70
N LYS A 94 -10.79 10.66 -9.28
CA LYS A 94 -11.96 10.96 -10.13
C LYS A 94 -13.12 11.62 -9.38
N LYS A 95 -13.20 11.44 -8.05
CA LYS A 95 -14.23 12.07 -7.20
C LYS A 95 -13.90 13.53 -6.85
N ILE A 96 -12.67 13.95 -7.09
CA ILE A 96 -12.27 15.35 -6.92
C ILE A 96 -12.95 16.18 -7.99
N LYS A 97 -13.51 17.32 -7.58
CA LYS A 97 -14.00 18.34 -8.51
C LYS A 97 -12.83 19.29 -8.78
N LEU A 98 -12.27 19.20 -9.96
CA LEU A 98 -11.38 20.23 -10.47
C LEU A 98 -12.24 21.36 -11.05
N GLY A 99 -11.63 22.52 -11.30
CA GLY A 99 -12.36 23.60 -11.95
C GLY A 99 -12.85 23.22 -13.36
N THR A 100 -13.47 24.17 -14.04
CA THR A 100 -14.09 23.94 -15.35
C THR A 100 -13.12 23.47 -16.43
N ASN A 101 -11.82 23.80 -16.34
CA ASN A 101 -10.87 23.49 -17.40
C ASN A 101 -10.25 22.08 -17.27
N LEU A 102 -10.12 21.57 -16.04
CA LEU A 102 -9.44 20.30 -15.77
C LEU A 102 -10.38 19.15 -15.42
N ASP A 103 -11.64 19.42 -15.06
CA ASP A 103 -12.63 18.36 -14.81
C ASP A 103 -12.78 17.40 -16.01
N SER A 104 -12.77 17.96 -17.22
CA SER A 104 -12.82 17.18 -18.46
C SER A 104 -11.68 16.18 -18.61
N TRP A 105 -10.53 16.41 -17.96
CA TRP A 105 -9.40 15.49 -17.95
C TRP A 105 -9.62 14.33 -16.98
N LEU A 106 -10.15 14.58 -15.79
CA LEU A 106 -10.49 13.52 -14.84
C LEU A 106 -11.59 12.60 -15.37
N GLN A 107 -12.54 13.13 -16.13
CA GLN A 107 -13.60 12.31 -16.73
C GLN A 107 -13.09 11.30 -17.77
N LYS A 108 -11.91 11.54 -18.37
CA LYS A 108 -11.27 10.58 -19.30
C LYS A 108 -10.73 9.34 -18.60
N ILE A 109 -10.68 9.32 -17.28
CA ILE A 109 -10.26 8.14 -16.52
C ILE A 109 -11.41 7.13 -16.57
N GLU A 110 -11.25 6.10 -17.39
CA GLU A 110 -12.21 5.02 -17.55
C GLU A 110 -11.75 3.77 -16.79
N PHE A 111 -12.68 3.12 -16.10
CA PHE A 111 -12.43 1.86 -15.40
C PHE A 111 -13.15 0.73 -16.10
N ILE A 112 -12.46 -0.38 -16.32
CA ILE A 112 -13.08 -1.63 -16.74
C ILE A 112 -13.82 -2.20 -15.52
N SER A 113 -15.06 -2.68 -15.70
CA SER A 113 -15.90 -3.20 -14.60
C SER A 113 -15.17 -4.23 -13.73
N GLY A 114 -14.43 -5.15 -14.36
CA GLY A 114 -13.65 -6.16 -13.64
C GLY A 114 -12.56 -5.58 -12.72
N ALA A 115 -11.99 -4.42 -13.03
CA ALA A 115 -11.02 -3.76 -12.16
C ALA A 115 -11.68 -3.21 -10.88
N LEU A 116 -12.92 -2.73 -10.98
CA LEU A 116 -13.68 -2.25 -9.81
C LEU A 116 -14.12 -3.42 -8.93
N GLU A 117 -14.59 -4.52 -9.52
CA GLU A 117 -14.92 -5.74 -8.79
C GLU A 117 -13.69 -6.28 -8.03
N LEU A 118 -12.54 -6.31 -8.69
CA LEU A 118 -11.27 -6.69 -8.08
C LEU A 118 -10.93 -5.80 -6.86
N CYS A 119 -11.22 -4.50 -6.92
CA CYS A 119 -11.01 -3.61 -5.77
C CYS A 119 -11.90 -3.95 -4.56
N LEU A 120 -13.10 -4.49 -4.79
CA LEU A 120 -14.03 -4.87 -3.72
C LEU A 120 -13.58 -6.12 -2.98
N ASN A 121 -12.81 -6.99 -3.65
CA ASN A 121 -12.36 -8.27 -3.12
C ASN A 121 -11.33 -8.13 -2.00
N PHE A 122 -10.51 -7.08 -2.02
CA PHE A 122 -9.46 -6.87 -1.03
C PHE A 122 -9.93 -5.98 0.12
N ASP A 123 -9.38 -6.18 1.31
CA ASP A 123 -9.51 -5.27 2.43
C ASP A 123 -8.46 -4.13 2.37
N GLU A 124 -8.25 -3.40 3.47
CA GLU A 124 -7.24 -2.34 3.55
C GLU A 124 -5.81 -2.87 3.73
N LYS A 125 -5.67 -4.10 4.28
CA LYS A 125 -4.37 -4.74 4.53
C LYS A 125 -3.84 -5.51 3.32
N GLY A 126 -4.68 -5.73 2.32
CA GLY A 126 -4.35 -6.52 1.13
C GLY A 126 -4.73 -7.97 1.24
N GLU A 127 -5.54 -8.34 2.23
CA GLU A 127 -6.11 -9.66 2.36
C GLU A 127 -7.43 -9.75 1.60
N LEU A 128 -7.77 -10.94 1.14
CA LEU A 128 -9.07 -11.21 0.54
C LEU A 128 -10.16 -11.18 1.61
N LYS A 129 -11.24 -10.47 1.33
CA LYS A 129 -12.38 -10.41 2.25
C LYS A 129 -13.04 -11.77 2.40
N GLU A 130 -13.35 -12.14 3.64
CA GLU A 130 -14.06 -13.38 3.96
C GLU A 130 -15.45 -13.47 3.32
N SER A 131 -16.05 -12.34 2.95
CA SER A 131 -17.35 -12.29 2.26
C SER A 131 -17.32 -12.87 0.85
N LEU A 132 -16.14 -13.13 0.29
CA LEU A 132 -15.98 -13.68 -1.06
C LEU A 132 -16.30 -15.17 -1.14
N ASP A 133 -16.00 -15.92 -0.08
CA ASP A 133 -16.15 -17.37 -0.09
C ASP A 133 -16.47 -17.88 1.33
N GLU A 134 -17.57 -18.62 1.44
CA GLU A 134 -17.99 -19.27 2.68
C GLU A 134 -16.92 -20.25 3.22
N ARG A 135 -16.18 -20.91 2.33
CA ARG A 135 -15.07 -21.80 2.69
C ARG A 135 -13.94 -21.02 3.32
N LEU A 136 -13.59 -19.86 2.76
CA LEU A 136 -12.54 -18.99 3.31
C LEU A 136 -12.93 -18.50 4.70
N LYS A 137 -14.18 -18.05 4.85
CA LYS A 137 -14.74 -17.65 6.15
C LYS A 137 -14.67 -18.79 7.18
N ASN A 138 -15.06 -20.00 6.80
CA ASN A 138 -15.02 -21.16 7.69
C ASN A 138 -13.59 -21.56 8.07
N LEU A 139 -12.64 -21.47 7.14
CA LEU A 139 -11.22 -21.71 7.40
C LEU A 139 -10.65 -20.68 8.40
N ASN A 140 -10.91 -19.40 8.19
CA ASN A 140 -10.45 -18.34 9.08
C ASN A 140 -11.07 -18.47 10.48
N LEU A 141 -12.37 -18.81 10.56
CA LEU A 141 -13.02 -19.09 11.84
C LEU A 141 -12.38 -20.29 12.55
N ALA A 142 -12.11 -21.39 11.82
CA ALA A 142 -11.46 -22.56 12.40
C ALA A 142 -10.04 -22.25 12.90
N LEU A 143 -9.26 -21.48 12.13
CA LEU A 143 -7.93 -21.00 12.54
C LEU A 143 -8.01 -20.15 13.80
N LYS A 144 -8.94 -19.19 13.86
CA LYS A 144 -9.15 -18.34 15.02
C LYS A 144 -9.48 -19.17 16.27
N LEU A 145 -10.44 -20.09 16.17
CA LEU A 145 -10.83 -20.96 17.29
C LEU A 145 -9.68 -21.87 17.74
N LYS A 146 -8.85 -22.35 16.81
CA LYS A 146 -7.67 -23.14 17.16
C LYS A 146 -6.62 -22.31 17.88
N ASN A 147 -6.32 -21.10 17.42
CA ASN A 147 -5.38 -20.20 18.10
C ASN A 147 -5.87 -19.83 19.52
N GLU A 148 -7.17 -19.55 19.68
CA GLU A 148 -7.78 -19.31 20.99
C GLU A 148 -7.68 -20.54 21.91
N SER A 149 -7.88 -21.75 21.35
CA SER A 149 -7.72 -23.01 22.07
C SER A 149 -6.28 -23.24 22.51
N ILE A 150 -5.30 -23.00 21.64
CA ILE A 150 -3.88 -23.14 21.94
C ILE A 150 -3.51 -22.16 23.08
N GLY A 151 -3.85 -20.88 22.95
CA GLY A 151 -3.59 -19.89 24.00
C GLY A 151 -4.27 -20.22 25.34
N ALA A 152 -5.48 -20.82 25.31
CA ALA A 152 -6.15 -21.29 26.51
C ALA A 152 -5.44 -22.50 27.16
N GLU A 153 -4.91 -23.43 26.37
CA GLU A 153 -4.10 -24.55 26.86
C GLU A 153 -2.78 -24.07 27.47
N PHE A 154 -2.07 -23.16 26.80
CA PHE A 154 -0.86 -22.54 27.35
C PHE A 154 -1.11 -21.86 28.69
N LYS A 155 -2.21 -21.10 28.81
CA LYS A 155 -2.62 -20.50 30.10
C LYS A 155 -2.85 -21.56 31.17
N LYS A 156 -3.49 -22.69 30.85
CA LYS A 156 -3.67 -23.79 31.81
C LYS A 156 -2.34 -24.40 32.25
N PHE A 157 -1.39 -24.57 31.32
CA PHE A 157 -0.06 -25.08 31.64
C PHE A 157 0.71 -24.13 32.58
N CYS A 158 0.62 -22.81 32.39
CA CYS A 158 1.25 -21.83 33.28
C CYS A 158 0.86 -21.99 34.76
N TYR A 159 -0.38 -22.42 35.03
CA TYR A 159 -0.91 -22.57 36.40
C TYR A 159 -0.98 -24.02 36.88
N THR A 160 -0.43 -24.97 36.12
CA THR A 160 -0.42 -26.38 36.52
C THR A 160 0.63 -26.60 37.61
N LYS A 161 0.21 -27.15 38.77
CA LYS A 161 1.10 -27.37 39.93
C LYS A 161 2.38 -28.16 39.62
N ALA A 162 2.33 -29.05 38.63
CA ALA A 162 3.48 -29.85 38.21
C ALA A 162 4.52 -29.03 37.43
N LEU A 163 4.08 -28.10 36.57
CA LEU A 163 4.97 -27.31 35.70
C LEU A 163 5.42 -26.00 36.36
N MET A 164 4.59 -25.43 37.23
CA MET A 164 4.82 -24.14 37.90
C MET A 164 6.22 -24.00 38.55
N PRO A 165 6.81 -25.02 39.21
CA PRO A 165 8.16 -24.90 39.78
C PRO A 165 9.28 -24.77 38.74
N TYR A 166 9.02 -25.22 37.51
CA TYR A 166 9.98 -25.21 36.42
C TYR A 166 9.85 -23.98 35.52
N LEU A 167 8.76 -23.22 35.62
CA LEU A 167 8.57 -22.02 34.80
C LEU A 167 9.55 -20.90 35.20
N ILE A 168 10.14 -20.27 34.19
CA ILE A 168 10.96 -19.07 34.38
C ILE A 168 10.07 -17.85 34.58
N ASP A 169 9.01 -17.75 33.77
CA ASP A 169 7.92 -16.78 33.88
C ASP A 169 6.59 -17.42 33.44
N THR A 170 5.50 -16.66 33.54
CA THR A 170 4.15 -17.09 33.12
C THR A 170 3.73 -16.51 31.77
N GLN A 171 4.62 -15.81 31.07
CA GLN A 171 4.33 -15.19 29.79
C GLN A 171 4.38 -16.25 28.69
N ILE A 172 3.51 -16.10 27.69
CA ILE A 172 3.56 -16.92 26.48
C ILE A 172 4.44 -16.17 25.49
N HIS A 173 5.56 -16.78 25.11
CA HIS A 173 6.54 -16.20 24.20
C HIS A 173 6.24 -16.67 22.77
N LEU A 174 6.52 -15.83 21.79
CA LEU A 174 6.44 -16.21 20.38
C LEU A 174 7.85 -16.44 19.84
N ILE A 175 8.23 -17.70 19.65
CA ILE A 175 9.54 -18.11 19.13
C ILE A 175 9.34 -18.78 17.78
N ASN A 176 9.94 -18.24 16.72
CA ASN A 176 9.78 -18.74 15.34
C ASN A 176 8.31 -18.91 14.93
N ASN A 177 7.46 -17.94 15.30
CA ASN A 177 6.03 -17.96 15.03
C ASN A 177 5.25 -19.09 15.74
N LEU A 178 5.84 -19.69 16.78
CA LEU A 178 5.20 -20.69 17.63
C LEU A 178 5.10 -20.16 19.06
N GLU A 179 3.94 -20.39 19.69
CA GLU A 179 3.73 -20.10 21.11
C GLU A 179 4.54 -21.07 21.96
N ALA A 180 5.28 -20.53 22.94
CA ALA A 180 6.23 -21.29 23.74
C ALA A 180 6.23 -20.82 25.21
N LEU A 181 6.56 -21.75 26.11
CA LEU A 181 6.80 -21.47 27.53
C LEU A 181 8.30 -21.57 27.83
N LEU A 182 8.79 -20.65 28.65
CA LEU A 182 10.16 -20.68 29.14
C LEU A 182 10.23 -21.53 30.42
N VAL A 183 10.92 -22.66 30.32
CA VAL A 183 11.08 -23.62 31.42
C VAL A 183 12.56 -23.86 31.74
N ARG A 184 12.85 -24.10 33.02
CA ARG A 184 14.16 -24.54 33.51
C ARG A 184 14.38 -26.02 33.20
N GLY A 185 15.65 -26.43 33.15
CA GLY A 185 16.02 -27.84 32.99
C GLY A 185 15.40 -28.74 34.06
N GLY A 186 15.01 -29.96 33.68
CA GLY A 186 14.33 -30.92 34.56
C GLY A 186 12.80 -30.98 34.42
N PHE A 187 12.20 -30.13 33.57
CA PHE A 187 10.75 -30.13 33.32
C PHE A 187 10.21 -31.45 32.71
N ASN A 188 11.08 -32.30 32.16
CA ASN A 188 10.73 -33.62 31.61
C ASN A 188 10.01 -34.53 32.62
N HIS A 189 10.15 -34.27 33.92
CA HIS A 189 9.42 -34.97 34.98
C HIS A 189 7.96 -34.52 35.11
N ALA A 190 7.65 -33.28 34.71
CA ALA A 190 6.32 -32.69 34.78
C ALA A 190 5.53 -32.84 33.47
N ILE A 191 6.20 -32.76 32.32
CA ILE A 191 5.61 -32.93 30.99
C ILE A 191 6.56 -33.81 30.17
N LYS A 192 6.04 -34.90 29.60
CA LYS A 192 6.78 -35.69 28.60
C LYS A 192 6.70 -34.97 27.26
N ALA A 193 7.86 -34.66 26.70
CA ALA A 193 8.01 -34.21 25.32
C ALA A 193 7.70 -35.34 24.33
#